data_AF-A0A5Q0SJR0-F1
#
_entry.id   AF-A0A5Q0SJR0-F1
#
_cell.length_a   1.000
_cell.length_b   1.000
_cell.length_c   1.000
_cell.angle_alpha   90.00
_cell.angle_beta   90.00
_cell.angle_gamma   90.00
#
_symmetry.space_group_name_H-M   'P 1'
#
loop_
_entity.id
_entity.type
_entity.pdbx_description
1 polymer ?
#
loop_
_entity_poly.entity_id
_entity_poly.type
_entity_poly.pdbx_seq_one_letter_code
_entity_poly.pdbx_strand_id
1 'polypeptide(L)'
;MTNDLDELFISKDPNSIKSFLDSFDSVEDIIKWSRNRPRAQTNIHVIDGDPRVAVVIPTADIKGKYANEARKIFDGLSIVFVESRGQYFNFAHSVNMGIREALKLDPEWIVVSNDDMIMIDKSDVLVRELEKVKGVEVVFTPQSDYHSIPVYICKLISHMLYSVYAGISYNPLELRYIFYLSNIRRRFGIKYDIFGDIGRKGIEKKLKLICRKIYKIVNGGSFIVFSSSFVKKIGAELLDETYINGYEDVDLYFRIFYQIKPRFGEINYKIGDIIRGSLERDLAINFKNGIINLSYFNYKFYTLLK
;
A
#
# COMPACT_ATOMS: atom_id res chain seq x y z
N MET A 1 9.22 4.49 -27.06
CA MET A 1 8.02 3.75 -26.63
C MET A 1 7.82 3.75 -25.11
N THR A 2 8.83 3.53 -24.26
CA THR A 2 8.64 3.62 -22.79
C THR A 2 8.38 5.04 -22.29
N ASN A 3 9.04 6.06 -22.87
CA ASN A 3 8.85 7.45 -22.44
C ASN A 3 7.42 7.97 -22.70
N ASP A 4 6.85 7.71 -23.88
CA ASP A 4 5.49 8.16 -24.22
C ASP A 4 4.43 7.56 -23.29
N LEU A 5 4.62 6.29 -22.87
CA LEU A 5 3.68 5.60 -21.99
C LEU A 5 3.77 6.10 -20.55
N ASP A 6 4.98 6.42 -20.06
CA ASP A 6 5.18 7.02 -18.75
C ASP A 6 4.59 8.44 -18.68
N GLU A 7 4.71 9.23 -19.76
CA GLU A 7 4.07 10.54 -19.87
C GLU A 7 2.54 10.43 -19.82
N LEU A 8 1.97 9.47 -20.57
CA LEU A 8 0.54 9.17 -20.51
C LEU A 8 0.12 8.73 -19.11
N PHE A 9 0.96 7.99 -18.38
CA PHE A 9 0.67 7.52 -17.03
C PHE A 9 0.58 8.68 -16.03
N ILE A 10 1.51 9.64 -16.07
CA ILE A 10 1.52 10.78 -15.15
C ILE A 10 0.65 11.96 -15.60
N SER A 11 0.10 11.91 -16.81
CA SER A 11 -0.78 12.98 -17.30
C SER A 11 -2.03 13.14 -16.43
N LYS A 12 -2.38 14.39 -16.13
CA LYS A 12 -3.61 14.76 -15.40
C LYS A 12 -4.81 14.92 -16.32
N ASP A 13 -4.61 14.89 -17.63
CA ASP A 13 -5.69 14.96 -18.62
C ASP A 13 -6.56 13.68 -18.52
N PRO A 14 -7.87 13.77 -18.24
CA PRO A 14 -8.75 12.61 -18.24
C PRO A 14 -8.74 11.82 -19.55
N ASN A 15 -8.49 12.46 -20.69
CA ASN A 15 -8.42 11.78 -21.98
C ASN A 15 -7.19 10.85 -22.08
N SER A 16 -6.15 11.10 -21.29
CA SER A 16 -4.96 10.23 -21.22
C SER A 16 -5.28 8.83 -20.68
N ILE A 17 -6.36 8.67 -19.90
CA ILE A 17 -6.76 7.38 -19.32
C ILE A 17 -6.99 6.36 -20.43
N LYS A 18 -7.71 6.76 -21.49
CA LYS A 18 -8.01 5.85 -22.60
C LYS A 18 -6.74 5.49 -23.35
N SER A 19 -5.98 6.50 -23.80
CA SER A 19 -4.74 6.30 -24.55
C SER A 19 -3.72 5.44 -23.80
N PHE A 20 -3.58 5.67 -22.48
CA PHE A 20 -2.71 4.88 -21.62
C PHE A 20 -3.16 3.42 -21.54
N LEU A 21 -4.42 3.16 -21.19
CA LEU A 21 -4.91 1.79 -20.98
C LEU A 21 -5.00 1.01 -22.30
N ASP A 22 -5.32 1.65 -23.41
CA ASP A 22 -5.35 1.05 -24.75
C ASP A 22 -3.95 0.76 -25.34
N SER A 23 -2.89 1.21 -24.67
CA SER A 23 -1.51 0.81 -25.01
C SER A 23 -1.14 -0.59 -24.52
N PHE A 24 -2.02 -1.26 -23.77
CA PHE A 24 -1.81 -2.62 -23.27
C PHE A 24 -2.83 -3.60 -23.88
N ASP A 25 -2.33 -4.65 -24.52
CA ASP A 25 -3.16 -5.73 -25.07
C ASP A 25 -3.59 -6.71 -23.97
N SER A 26 -2.73 -6.93 -22.96
CA SER A 26 -2.90 -7.93 -21.91
C SER A 26 -2.45 -7.46 -20.52
N VAL A 27 -2.74 -8.26 -19.49
CA VAL A 27 -2.22 -8.00 -18.13
C VAL A 27 -0.72 -8.28 -18.05
N GLU A 28 -0.21 -9.19 -18.88
CA GLU A 28 1.22 -9.50 -19.00
C GLU A 28 2.00 -8.28 -19.50
N ASP A 29 1.42 -7.49 -20.42
CA ASP A 29 2.03 -6.23 -20.89
C ASP A 29 2.10 -5.19 -19.77
N ILE A 30 1.03 -5.09 -18.97
CA ILE A 30 1.00 -4.24 -17.77
C ILE A 30 2.12 -4.64 -16.82
N ILE A 31 2.25 -5.93 -16.51
CA ILE A 31 3.28 -6.45 -15.61
C ILE A 31 4.68 -6.16 -16.14
N LYS A 32 4.89 -6.42 -17.44
CA LYS A 32 6.16 -6.16 -18.12
C LYS A 32 6.52 -4.69 -18.06
N TRP A 33 5.57 -3.79 -18.34
CA TRP A 33 5.80 -2.36 -18.22
C TRP A 33 6.12 -1.96 -16.78
N SER A 34 5.28 -2.34 -15.81
CA SER A 34 5.45 -2.00 -14.39
C SER A 34 6.82 -2.43 -13.84
N ARG A 35 7.28 -3.64 -14.19
CA ARG A 35 8.60 -4.16 -13.76
C ARG A 35 9.79 -3.44 -14.41
N ASN A 36 9.61 -2.93 -15.63
CA ASN A 36 10.65 -2.24 -16.37
C ASN A 36 10.63 -0.71 -16.16
N ARG A 37 9.71 -0.19 -15.34
CA ARG A 37 9.70 1.23 -14.99
C ARG A 37 11.01 1.61 -14.30
N PRO A 38 11.61 2.77 -14.63
CA PRO A 38 12.72 3.31 -13.86
C PRO A 38 12.37 3.43 -12.38
N ARG A 39 13.39 3.34 -11.53
CA ARG A 39 13.28 3.63 -10.10
C ARG A 39 13.71 5.06 -9.83
N ALA A 40 13.00 5.74 -8.95
CA ALA A 40 13.47 7.02 -8.43
C ALA A 40 14.79 6.80 -7.68
N GLN A 41 15.66 7.81 -7.72
CA GLN A 41 16.84 7.84 -6.89
C GLN A 41 16.42 7.81 -5.41
N THR A 42 17.10 6.97 -4.62
CA THR A 42 16.86 6.80 -3.19
C THR A 42 18.09 7.17 -2.39
N ASN A 43 17.94 7.99 -1.35
CA ASN A 43 18.98 8.24 -0.36
C ASN A 43 18.52 7.71 1.00
N ILE A 44 19.40 6.98 1.69
CA ILE A 44 19.09 6.41 3.01
C ILE A 44 19.80 7.23 4.07
N HIS A 45 19.06 7.65 5.08
CA HIS A 45 19.56 8.42 6.21
C HIS A 45 19.21 7.67 7.50
N VAL A 46 20.25 7.25 8.23
CA VAL A 46 20.09 6.52 9.50
C VAL A 46 20.32 7.49 10.66
N ILE A 47 19.41 7.45 11.63
CA ILE A 47 19.51 8.16 12.90
C ILE A 47 19.61 7.10 13.99
N ASP A 48 20.70 7.13 14.75
CA ASP A 48 20.92 6.20 15.85
C ASP A 48 20.01 6.53 17.04
N GLY A 49 19.47 5.49 17.68
CA GLY A 49 18.64 5.60 18.88
C GLY A 49 18.57 4.27 19.62
N ASP A 50 17.46 4.00 20.32
CA ASP A 50 17.23 2.69 20.93
C ASP A 50 17.32 1.59 19.84
N PRO A 51 18.25 0.64 19.96
CA PRO A 51 18.46 -0.37 18.92
C PRO A 51 17.35 -1.42 18.92
N ARG A 52 16.51 -1.52 19.96
CA ARG A 52 15.46 -2.56 20.05
C ARG A 52 14.36 -2.36 19.00
N VAL A 53 14.13 -1.12 18.57
CA VAL A 53 13.10 -0.78 17.58
C VAL A 53 13.74 0.08 16.50
N ALA A 54 13.69 -0.40 15.25
CA ALA A 54 14.06 0.39 14.09
C ALA A 54 12.81 0.84 13.32
N VAL A 55 12.68 2.15 13.10
CA VAL A 55 11.54 2.73 12.37
C VAL A 55 11.98 3.11 10.96
N VAL A 56 11.41 2.43 9.96
CA VAL A 56 11.59 2.70 8.54
C VAL A 56 10.55 3.71 8.07
N ILE A 57 11.01 4.83 7.51
CA ILE A 57 10.15 5.94 7.11
C ILE A 57 10.49 6.40 5.68
N PRO A 58 9.72 5.96 4.67
CA PRO A 58 9.79 6.56 3.35
C PRO A 58 9.35 8.03 3.39
N THR A 59 10.11 8.93 2.78
CA THR A 59 9.76 10.36 2.72
C THR A 59 10.20 11.00 1.41
N ALA A 60 9.50 12.06 0.98
CA ALA A 60 9.88 12.82 -0.22
C ALA A 60 10.97 13.87 0.04
N ASP A 61 11.12 14.32 1.29
CA ASP A 61 12.10 15.34 1.70
C ASP A 61 12.46 15.13 3.17
N ILE A 62 13.72 14.75 3.41
CA ILE A 62 14.23 14.48 4.76
C ILE A 62 14.25 15.73 5.65
N LYS A 63 14.26 16.93 5.06
CA LYS A 63 14.19 18.22 5.78
C LYS A 63 12.77 18.79 5.82
N GLY A 64 11.82 18.12 5.16
CA GLY A 64 10.44 18.54 5.03
C GLY A 64 9.66 18.43 6.34
N LYS A 65 8.46 19.04 6.34
CA LYS A 65 7.55 19.05 7.49
C LYS A 65 7.24 17.64 8.00
N TYR A 66 6.89 16.72 7.10
CA TYR A 66 6.48 15.36 7.46
C TYR A 66 7.63 14.57 8.09
N ALA A 67 8.82 14.58 7.50
CA ALA A 67 10.00 13.97 8.11
C ALA A 67 10.34 14.58 9.49
N ASN A 68 10.19 15.89 9.67
CA ASN A 68 10.42 16.55 10.96
C ASN A 68 9.40 16.14 12.02
N GLU A 69 8.12 16.00 11.67
CA GLU A 69 7.10 15.50 12.60
C GLU A 69 7.34 14.03 12.93
N ALA A 70 7.69 13.20 11.94
CA ALA A 70 8.07 11.80 12.16
C ALA A 70 9.24 11.66 13.13
N ARG A 71 10.29 12.50 13.03
CA ARG A 71 11.39 12.53 14.02
C ARG A 71 10.90 12.77 15.44
N LYS A 72 9.93 13.67 15.63
CA LYS A 72 9.36 13.94 16.96
C LYS A 72 8.55 12.76 17.46
N ILE A 73 7.75 12.12 16.59
CA ILE A 73 6.93 10.94 16.93
C ILE A 73 7.81 9.80 17.44
N PHE A 74 8.91 9.54 16.75
CA PHE A 74 9.81 8.42 17.03
C PHE A 74 11.09 8.85 17.74
N ASP A 75 11.05 9.98 18.47
CA ASP A 75 12.21 10.51 19.19
C ASP A 75 12.80 9.44 20.12
N GLY A 76 14.13 9.33 20.14
CA GLY A 76 14.87 8.33 20.91
C GLY A 76 14.92 6.92 20.33
N LEU A 77 14.22 6.62 19.24
CA LEU A 77 14.32 5.33 18.53
C LEU A 77 15.32 5.41 17.37
N SER A 78 15.82 4.25 16.92
CA SER A 78 16.59 4.19 15.68
C SER A 78 15.65 4.44 14.49
N ILE A 79 16.00 5.37 13.61
CA ILE A 79 15.16 5.73 12.45
C ILE A 79 15.96 5.56 11.16
N VAL A 80 15.37 4.86 10.19
CA VAL A 80 15.87 4.71 8.83
C VAL A 80 14.94 5.47 7.90
N PHE A 81 15.31 6.70 7.57
CA PHE A 81 14.62 7.45 6.53
C PHE A 81 15.06 7.02 5.15
N VAL A 82 14.10 6.84 4.25
CA VAL A 82 14.37 6.56 2.83
C VAL A 82 13.79 7.69 2.00
N GLU A 83 14.66 8.61 1.60
CA GLU A 83 14.30 9.79 0.82
C GLU A 83 14.20 9.44 -0.66
N SER A 84 13.01 9.59 -1.25
CA SER A 84 12.72 9.29 -2.65
C SER A 84 11.53 10.10 -3.14
N ARG A 85 11.59 10.62 -4.38
CA ARG A 85 10.54 11.48 -4.96
C ARG A 85 10.48 11.43 -6.49
N GLY A 86 9.45 12.05 -7.04
CA GLY A 86 9.24 12.20 -8.49
C GLY A 86 8.36 11.10 -9.09
N GLN A 87 8.22 11.12 -10.42
CA GLN A 87 7.29 10.24 -11.15
C GLN A 87 7.57 8.73 -11.01
N TYR A 88 8.82 8.40 -10.68
CA TYR A 88 9.29 7.03 -10.47
C TYR A 88 9.34 6.63 -9.00
N PHE A 89 8.79 7.45 -8.10
CA PHE A 89 8.62 7.07 -6.70
C PHE A 89 7.81 5.77 -6.60
N ASN A 90 8.32 4.86 -5.79
CA ASN A 90 7.69 3.57 -5.51
C ASN A 90 7.82 3.27 -4.02
N PHE A 91 6.69 3.22 -3.32
CA PHE A 91 6.63 2.99 -1.88
C PHE A 91 7.23 1.64 -1.49
N ALA A 92 6.86 0.55 -2.19
CA ALA A 92 7.39 -0.79 -1.94
C ALA A 92 8.92 -0.82 -2.03
N HIS A 93 9.50 -0.18 -3.05
CA HIS A 93 10.94 -0.08 -3.21
C HIS A 93 11.59 0.67 -2.04
N SER A 94 11.07 1.84 -1.67
CA SER A 94 11.60 2.63 -0.55
C SER A 94 11.52 1.88 0.77
N VAL A 95 10.41 1.20 1.04
CA VAL A 95 10.24 0.39 2.26
C VAL A 95 11.21 -0.79 2.27
N ASN A 96 11.32 -1.57 1.19
CA ASN A 96 12.24 -2.71 1.12
C ASN A 96 13.70 -2.28 1.33
N MET A 97 14.12 -1.16 0.70
CA MET A 97 15.44 -0.56 0.93
C MET A 97 15.65 -0.21 2.41
N GLY A 98 14.66 0.43 3.03
CA GLY A 98 14.72 0.82 4.44
C GLY A 98 14.73 -0.37 5.39
N ILE A 99 13.97 -1.43 5.10
CA ILE A 99 13.99 -2.68 5.87
C ILE A 99 15.37 -3.33 5.80
N ARG A 100 16.00 -3.36 4.61
CA ARG A 100 17.36 -3.89 4.46
C ARG A 100 18.37 -3.16 5.34
N GLU A 101 18.27 -1.83 5.44
CA GLU A 101 19.13 -1.05 6.33
C GLU A 101 18.77 -1.23 7.81
N ALA A 102 17.48 -1.26 8.14
CA ALA A 102 17.00 -1.49 9.50
C ALA A 102 17.50 -2.83 10.05
N LEU A 103 17.53 -3.89 9.23
CA LEU A 103 18.05 -5.20 9.64
C LEU A 103 19.53 -5.18 10.02
N LYS A 104 20.33 -4.23 9.52
CA LYS A 104 21.75 -4.09 9.89
C LYS A 104 21.95 -3.55 11.31
N LEU A 105 20.94 -2.86 11.85
CA LEU A 105 20.93 -2.37 13.22
C LEU A 105 20.61 -3.49 14.24
N ASP A 106 20.29 -4.69 13.75
CA ASP A 106 19.86 -5.87 14.52
C ASP A 106 18.74 -5.59 15.56
N PRO A 107 17.62 -4.96 15.15
CA PRO A 107 16.56 -4.63 16.10
C PRO A 107 15.76 -5.86 16.52
N GLU A 108 15.00 -5.76 17.61
CA GLU A 108 13.97 -6.76 17.94
C GLU A 108 12.72 -6.57 17.08
N TRP A 109 12.36 -5.31 16.81
CA TRP A 109 11.17 -4.91 16.06
C TRP A 109 11.52 -3.95 14.93
N ILE A 110 10.87 -4.15 13.79
CA ILE A 110 10.89 -3.25 12.64
C ILE A 110 9.50 -2.64 12.50
N VAL A 111 9.46 -1.32 12.54
CA VAL A 111 8.25 -0.53 12.30
C VAL A 111 8.38 0.12 10.94
N VAL A 112 7.39 -0.01 10.07
CA VAL A 112 7.28 0.79 8.85
C VAL A 112 6.17 1.81 9.07
N SER A 113 6.52 3.09 8.97
CA SER A 113 5.60 4.21 9.16
C SER A 113 5.63 5.09 7.92
N ASN A 114 4.47 5.58 7.50
CA ASN A 114 4.43 6.72 6.59
C ASN A 114 5.04 7.96 7.27
N ASP A 115 5.41 8.98 6.49
CA ASP A 115 5.92 10.25 7.02
C ASP A 115 4.80 11.22 7.43
N ASP A 116 3.57 11.01 6.96
CA ASP A 116 2.39 11.87 7.19
C ASP A 116 1.55 11.45 8.41
N MET A 117 2.23 11.13 9.52
CA MET A 117 1.63 10.66 10.77
C MET A 117 1.42 11.78 11.80
N ILE A 118 0.53 11.54 12.76
CA ILE A 118 0.21 12.45 13.87
C ILE A 118 0.53 11.75 15.19
N MET A 119 1.33 12.39 16.04
CA MET A 119 1.60 11.90 17.38
C MET A 119 0.31 11.86 18.21
N ILE A 120 -0.03 10.70 18.77
CA ILE A 120 -1.01 10.57 19.85
C ILE A 120 -0.28 10.09 21.10
N ASP A 121 0.40 8.95 20.99
CA ASP A 121 1.31 8.46 22.02
C ASP A 121 2.79 8.69 21.62
N LYS A 122 3.64 8.87 22.62
CA LYS A 122 5.10 8.99 22.46
C LYS A 122 5.75 7.63 22.20
N SER A 123 6.95 7.65 21.61
CA SER A 123 7.75 6.46 21.28
C SER A 123 8.02 5.53 22.46
N ASP A 124 8.13 6.03 23.70
CA ASP A 124 8.31 5.19 24.89
C ASP A 124 7.12 4.25 25.14
N VAL A 125 5.90 4.69 24.80
CA VAL A 125 4.70 3.86 24.89
C VAL A 125 4.80 2.69 23.90
N LEU A 126 5.23 2.95 22.66
CA LEU A 126 5.44 1.91 21.65
C LEU A 126 6.41 0.84 22.15
N VAL A 127 7.57 1.24 22.67
CA VAL A 127 8.57 0.30 23.21
C VAL A 127 7.98 -0.56 24.34
N ARG A 128 7.33 0.07 25.33
CA ARG A 128 6.71 -0.67 26.45
C ARG A 128 5.62 -1.64 26.00
N GLU A 129 4.83 -1.29 25.00
CA GLU A 129 3.79 -2.18 24.49
C GLU A 129 4.38 -3.36 23.70
N LEU A 130 5.43 -3.12 22.92
CA LEU A 130 6.14 -4.18 22.19
C LEU A 130 6.80 -5.20 23.13
N GLU A 131 7.28 -4.76 24.29
CA GLU A 131 7.80 -5.65 25.34
C GLU A 131 6.75 -6.65 25.86
N LYS A 132 5.45 -6.33 25.78
CA LYS A 132 4.35 -7.19 26.25
C LYS A 132 3.99 -8.29 25.28
N VAL A 133 4.34 -8.15 24.01
CA VAL A 133 3.96 -9.06 22.91
C VAL A 133 5.15 -9.89 22.41
N LYS A 134 6.12 -10.19 23.29
CA LYS A 134 7.26 -11.05 22.94
C LYS A 134 6.78 -12.40 22.40
N GLY A 135 7.41 -12.84 21.31
CA GLY A 135 7.03 -14.06 20.60
C GLY A 135 5.95 -13.86 19.53
N VAL A 136 5.35 -12.67 19.41
CA VAL A 136 4.54 -12.32 18.25
C VAL A 136 5.44 -11.99 17.05
N GLU A 137 4.96 -12.23 15.84
CA GLU A 137 5.68 -11.98 14.58
C GLU A 137 5.13 -10.76 13.84
N VAL A 138 3.81 -10.53 13.88
CA VAL A 138 3.13 -9.38 13.26
C VAL A 138 2.26 -8.70 14.30
N VAL A 139 2.44 -7.39 14.47
CA VAL A 139 1.74 -6.61 15.51
C VAL A 139 0.83 -5.56 14.87
N PHE A 140 -0.38 -5.43 15.41
CA PHE A 140 -1.33 -4.39 15.04
C PHE A 140 -1.55 -3.39 16.18
N THR A 141 -1.74 -2.13 15.82
CA THR A 141 -2.22 -1.07 16.71
C THR A 141 -3.76 -1.02 16.71
N PRO A 142 -4.41 -0.27 17.61
CA PRO A 142 -5.84 -0.04 17.53
C PRO A 142 -6.22 0.55 16.16
N GLN A 143 -7.35 0.12 15.60
CA GLN A 143 -7.81 0.56 14.28
C GLN A 143 -7.91 2.11 14.18
N SER A 144 -7.31 2.67 13.14
CA SER A 144 -7.52 4.06 12.70
C SER A 144 -8.31 4.11 11.39
N ASP A 145 -8.35 5.30 10.77
CA ASP A 145 -8.90 5.48 9.42
C ASP A 145 -8.01 4.88 8.31
N TYR A 146 -6.71 4.62 8.58
CA TYR A 146 -5.74 4.18 7.57
C TYR A 146 -4.70 3.14 8.02
N HIS A 147 -4.76 2.65 9.26
CA HIS A 147 -4.02 1.46 9.71
C HIS A 147 -4.85 0.54 10.59
N SER A 148 -4.42 -0.73 10.66
CA SER A 148 -5.18 -1.82 11.29
C SER A 148 -6.63 -1.91 10.80
N ILE A 149 -6.84 -1.63 9.50
CA ILE A 149 -8.16 -1.53 8.89
C ILE A 149 -8.61 -2.88 8.33
N PRO A 150 -9.91 -3.24 8.45
CA PRO A 150 -10.43 -4.40 7.76
C PRO A 150 -10.49 -4.13 6.24
N VAL A 151 -9.90 -5.06 5.49
CA VAL A 151 -9.91 -5.08 4.03
C VAL A 151 -10.52 -6.38 3.54
N TYR A 152 -11.34 -6.29 2.50
CA TYR A 152 -12.12 -7.36 1.93
C TYR A 152 -11.68 -7.60 0.49
N ILE A 153 -11.33 -8.84 0.18
CA ILE A 153 -11.15 -9.28 -1.21
C ILE A 153 -12.47 -9.88 -1.66
N CYS A 154 -13.06 -9.30 -2.70
CA CYS A 154 -14.38 -9.65 -3.17
C CYS A 154 -14.35 -10.06 -4.63
N LYS A 155 -15.05 -11.13 -4.99
CA LYS A 155 -15.30 -11.50 -6.38
C LYS A 155 -16.43 -10.64 -6.93
N LEU A 156 -16.20 -9.93 -8.02
CA LEU A 156 -17.22 -9.11 -8.68
C LEU A 156 -18.35 -10.00 -9.22
N ILE A 157 -19.59 -9.57 -9.01
CA ILE A 157 -20.77 -10.25 -9.58
C ILE A 157 -20.90 -9.90 -11.06
N SER A 158 -20.71 -8.62 -11.39
CA SER A 158 -20.75 -8.11 -12.76
C SER A 158 -19.86 -6.89 -12.90
N HIS A 159 -19.01 -6.88 -13.93
CA HIS A 159 -18.23 -5.68 -14.28
C HIS A 159 -19.13 -4.50 -14.62
N MET A 160 -20.30 -4.74 -15.23
CA MET A 160 -21.22 -3.67 -15.59
C MET A 160 -21.86 -3.03 -14.35
N LEU A 161 -22.39 -3.83 -13.42
CA LEU A 161 -22.98 -3.32 -12.19
C LEU A 161 -21.96 -2.54 -11.36
N TYR A 162 -20.73 -3.06 -11.29
CA TYR A 162 -19.64 -2.36 -10.64
C TYR A 162 -19.30 -1.05 -11.36
N SER A 163 -19.18 -1.04 -12.69
CA SER A 163 -18.88 0.18 -13.45
C SER A 163 -19.97 1.24 -13.31
N VAL A 164 -21.25 0.84 -13.20
CA VAL A 164 -22.36 1.75 -12.86
C VAL A 164 -22.19 2.30 -11.45
N TYR A 165 -21.94 1.45 -10.45
CA TYR A 165 -21.70 1.88 -9.07
C TYR A 165 -20.52 2.86 -8.96
N ALA A 166 -19.41 2.55 -9.62
CA ALA A 166 -18.22 3.41 -9.67
C ALA A 166 -18.53 4.73 -10.39
N GLY A 167 -19.22 4.68 -11.54
CA GLY A 167 -19.64 5.88 -12.28
C GLY A 167 -20.59 6.79 -11.50
N ILE A 168 -21.43 6.25 -10.63
CA ILE A 168 -22.28 7.06 -9.73
C ILE A 168 -21.46 7.64 -8.58
N SER A 169 -20.51 6.88 -8.04
CA SER A 169 -19.74 7.26 -6.84
C SER A 169 -18.58 8.24 -7.11
N TYR A 170 -18.09 8.33 -8.36
CA TYR A 170 -16.88 9.07 -8.72
C TYR A 170 -17.12 10.17 -9.77
N ASN A 171 -18.28 10.86 -9.70
CA ASN A 171 -18.78 11.86 -10.67
C ASN A 171 -19.42 11.18 -11.90
N PRO A 172 -20.57 11.66 -12.44
CA PRO A 172 -21.35 10.93 -13.44
C PRO A 172 -20.59 10.88 -14.76
N LEU A 173 -19.76 9.84 -14.88
CA LEU A 173 -19.09 9.51 -16.12
C LEU A 173 -20.16 9.19 -17.16
N GLU A 174 -20.02 9.77 -18.36
CA GLU A 174 -20.90 9.45 -19.48
C GLU A 174 -20.98 7.93 -19.69
N LEU A 175 -22.15 7.42 -20.12
CA LEU A 175 -22.39 5.99 -20.36
C LEU A 175 -21.25 5.29 -21.12
N ARG A 176 -20.63 5.96 -22.10
CA ARG A 176 -19.48 5.44 -22.86
C ARG A 176 -18.31 5.02 -21.98
N TYR A 177 -18.04 5.74 -20.89
CA TYR A 177 -16.99 5.41 -19.94
C TYR A 177 -17.35 4.17 -19.12
N ILE A 178 -18.61 4.00 -18.71
CA ILE A 178 -19.05 2.79 -17.99
C ILE A 178 -18.78 1.53 -18.83
N PHE A 179 -19.15 1.56 -20.12
CA PHE A 179 -18.89 0.46 -21.05
C PHE A 179 -17.39 0.25 -21.27
N TYR A 180 -16.65 1.33 -21.48
CA TYR A 180 -15.19 1.26 -21.63
C TYR A 180 -14.53 0.59 -20.42
N LEU A 181 -14.85 1.02 -19.19
CA LEU A 181 -14.29 0.44 -17.97
C LEU A 181 -14.67 -1.03 -17.80
N SER A 182 -15.90 -1.40 -18.16
CA SER A 182 -16.34 -2.80 -18.15
C SER A 182 -15.54 -3.65 -19.16
N ASN A 183 -15.22 -3.10 -20.32
CA ASN A 183 -14.38 -3.77 -21.33
C ASN A 183 -12.93 -3.89 -20.85
N ILE A 184 -12.36 -2.83 -20.28
CA ILE A 184 -11.00 -2.83 -19.70
C ILE A 184 -10.87 -3.89 -18.60
N ARG A 185 -11.81 -3.94 -17.65
CA ARG A 185 -11.81 -4.95 -16.58
C ARG A 185 -11.87 -6.37 -17.13
N ARG A 186 -12.65 -6.60 -18.18
CA ARG A 186 -12.71 -7.90 -18.87
C ARG A 186 -11.40 -8.21 -19.60
N ARG A 187 -10.84 -7.26 -20.37
CA ARG A 187 -9.58 -7.40 -21.10
C ARG A 187 -8.43 -7.81 -20.17
N PHE A 188 -8.31 -7.13 -19.03
CA PHE A 188 -7.27 -7.43 -18.04
C PHE A 188 -7.64 -8.51 -17.02
N GLY A 189 -8.76 -9.22 -17.22
CA GLY A 189 -9.15 -10.36 -16.38
C GLY A 189 -9.45 -10.01 -14.91
N ILE A 190 -9.83 -8.77 -14.61
CA ILE A 190 -10.09 -8.27 -13.26
C ILE A 190 -11.40 -8.88 -12.74
N LYS A 191 -11.34 -9.98 -11.99
CA LYS A 191 -12.50 -10.68 -11.39
C LYS A 191 -12.71 -10.35 -9.92
N TYR A 192 -11.66 -9.90 -9.26
CA TYR A 192 -11.60 -9.60 -7.84
C TYR A 192 -11.33 -8.11 -7.65
N ASP A 193 -11.94 -7.53 -6.63
CA ASP A 193 -11.73 -6.15 -6.24
C ASP A 193 -11.51 -6.09 -4.73
N ILE A 194 -10.91 -4.99 -4.28
CA ILE A 194 -10.50 -4.79 -2.89
C ILE A 194 -11.25 -3.61 -2.32
N PHE A 195 -11.84 -3.83 -1.15
CA PHE A 195 -12.59 -2.81 -0.44
C PHE A 195 -12.11 -2.75 1.00
N GLY A 196 -11.78 -1.56 1.48
CA GLY A 196 -11.44 -1.32 2.89
C GLY A 196 -12.40 -0.32 3.52
N ASP A 197 -12.55 -0.38 4.84
CA ASP A 197 -13.22 0.67 5.61
C ASP A 197 -12.31 1.93 5.77
N ILE A 198 -11.59 2.33 4.71
CA ILE A 198 -10.72 3.51 4.70
C ILE A 198 -11.58 4.77 4.79
N GLY A 199 -11.57 5.44 5.94
CA GLY A 199 -12.37 6.65 6.21
C GLY A 199 -13.89 6.49 6.00
N ARG A 200 -14.39 5.24 5.90
CA ARG A 200 -15.79 4.92 5.58
C ARG A 200 -16.22 3.70 6.37
N LYS A 201 -17.05 3.88 7.39
CA LYS A 201 -17.59 2.75 8.17
C LYS A 201 -18.70 2.03 7.43
N GLY A 202 -18.66 0.69 7.45
CA GLY A 202 -19.76 -0.16 7.02
C GLY A 202 -19.85 -0.35 5.51
N ILE A 203 -18.71 -0.27 4.80
CA ILE A 203 -18.69 -0.48 3.35
C ILE A 203 -19.19 -1.89 2.99
N GLU A 204 -18.91 -2.88 3.84
CA GLU A 204 -19.33 -4.27 3.68
C GLU A 204 -20.84 -4.42 3.39
N LYS A 205 -21.71 -3.63 4.03
CA LYS A 205 -23.17 -3.68 3.80
C LYS A 205 -23.54 -3.17 2.41
N LYS A 206 -22.87 -2.11 1.93
CA LYS A 206 -23.13 -1.50 0.62
C LYS A 206 -22.66 -2.37 -0.54
N LEU A 207 -21.66 -3.22 -0.30
CA LEU A 207 -21.00 -4.01 -1.33
C LEU A 207 -21.69 -5.33 -1.72
N LYS A 208 -22.66 -5.80 -0.91
CA LYS A 208 -23.36 -7.07 -1.12
C LYS A 208 -24.05 -7.18 -2.48
N LEU A 209 -24.40 -6.05 -3.10
CA LEU A 209 -25.09 -5.99 -4.39
C LEU A 209 -24.15 -6.08 -5.60
N ILE A 210 -22.87 -5.78 -5.43
CA ILE A 210 -21.91 -5.67 -6.55
C ILE A 210 -20.81 -6.74 -6.50
N CYS A 211 -20.61 -7.37 -5.35
CA CYS A 211 -19.56 -8.36 -5.18
C CYS A 211 -19.87 -9.39 -4.08
N ARG A 212 -19.26 -10.56 -4.19
CA ARG A 212 -19.26 -11.62 -3.18
C ARG A 212 -17.93 -11.61 -2.44
N LYS A 213 -17.97 -11.34 -1.13
CA LYS A 213 -16.80 -11.42 -0.24
C LYS A 213 -16.19 -12.83 -0.27
N ILE A 214 -14.87 -12.90 -0.42
CA ILE A 214 -14.09 -14.15 -0.41
C ILE A 214 -13.20 -14.19 0.83
N TYR A 215 -12.46 -13.11 1.09
CA TYR A 215 -11.53 -13.02 2.20
C TYR A 215 -11.72 -11.72 2.99
N LYS A 216 -11.33 -11.76 4.27
CA LYS A 216 -11.23 -10.60 5.16
C LYS A 216 -9.85 -10.64 5.80
N ILE A 217 -9.09 -9.56 5.64
CA ILE A 217 -7.78 -9.36 6.29
C ILE A 217 -7.81 -8.08 7.09
N VAL A 218 -6.89 -7.97 8.05
CA VAL A 218 -6.55 -6.70 8.69
C VAL A 218 -5.29 -6.19 7.99
N ASN A 219 -5.34 -4.96 7.46
CA ASN A 219 -4.23 -4.33 6.78
C ASN A 219 -3.60 -3.26 7.70
N GLY A 220 -2.29 -3.33 7.88
CA GLY A 220 -1.51 -2.36 8.65
C GLY A 220 -1.42 -0.98 7.99
N GLY A 221 -1.63 -0.87 6.68
CA GLY A 221 -1.74 0.42 5.99
C GLY A 221 -0.56 1.37 6.28
N SER A 222 -0.83 2.52 6.89
CA SER A 222 0.20 3.54 7.20
C SER A 222 1.15 3.21 8.35
N PHE A 223 0.87 2.16 9.12
CA PHE A 223 1.70 1.78 10.27
C PHE A 223 1.75 0.26 10.41
N ILE A 224 2.93 -0.31 10.14
CA ILE A 224 3.15 -1.75 10.07
C ILE A 224 4.24 -2.14 11.07
N VAL A 225 4.02 -3.21 11.83
CA VAL A 225 5.00 -3.67 12.84
C VAL A 225 5.28 -5.16 12.67
N PHE A 226 6.56 -5.48 12.54
CA PHE A 226 7.06 -6.85 12.42
C PHE A 226 8.16 -7.13 13.44
N SER A 227 8.23 -8.37 13.93
CA SER A 227 9.44 -8.82 14.60
C SER A 227 10.57 -8.99 13.57
N SER A 228 11.79 -8.66 13.95
CA SER A 228 12.93 -8.81 13.04
C SER A 228 13.17 -10.28 12.65
N SER A 229 12.87 -11.22 13.55
CA SER A 229 12.97 -12.66 13.24
C SER A 229 11.99 -13.08 12.15
N PHE A 230 10.78 -12.51 12.14
CA PHE A 230 9.80 -12.73 11.08
C PHE A 230 10.32 -12.20 9.75
N VAL A 231 10.81 -10.96 9.70
CA VAL A 231 11.36 -10.36 8.46
C VAL A 231 12.56 -11.16 7.95
N LYS A 232 13.51 -11.53 8.82
CA LYS A 232 14.67 -12.36 8.45
C LYS A 232 14.27 -13.71 7.85
N LYS A 233 13.16 -14.30 8.32
CA LYS A 233 12.64 -15.59 7.81
C LYS A 233 12.04 -15.47 6.40
N ILE A 234 11.37 -14.36 6.08
CA ILE A 234 10.64 -14.20 4.81
C ILE A 234 11.38 -13.38 3.76
N GLY A 235 12.44 -12.66 4.16
CA GLY A 235 13.22 -11.77 3.30
C GLY A 235 12.89 -10.29 3.54
N ALA A 236 13.85 -9.42 3.21
CA ALA A 236 13.70 -7.97 3.36
C ALA A 236 12.79 -7.35 2.27
N GLU A 237 12.54 -8.10 1.21
CA GLU A 237 11.70 -7.80 0.05
C GLU A 237 10.24 -8.12 0.38
N LEU A 238 9.74 -7.49 1.44
CA LEU A 238 8.39 -7.74 1.95
C LEU A 238 7.33 -7.30 0.95
N LEU A 239 7.50 -6.13 0.34
CA LEU A 239 6.55 -5.55 -0.59
C LEU A 239 6.94 -5.84 -2.04
N ASP A 240 5.96 -6.20 -2.86
CA ASP A 240 6.19 -6.48 -4.29
C ASP A 240 6.31 -5.17 -5.07
N GLU A 241 7.53 -4.86 -5.52
CA GLU A 241 7.85 -3.60 -6.20
C GLU A 241 7.29 -3.49 -7.63
N THR A 242 6.54 -4.50 -8.10
CA THR A 242 5.77 -4.43 -9.34
C THR A 242 4.53 -3.54 -9.18
N TYR A 243 3.99 -3.43 -7.97
CA TYR A 243 2.91 -2.47 -7.68
C TYR A 243 3.44 -1.03 -7.75
N ILE A 244 2.57 -0.11 -8.15
CA ILE A 244 2.87 1.31 -8.27
C ILE A 244 2.00 2.08 -7.26
N ASN A 245 2.52 2.23 -6.03
CA ASN A 245 1.91 3.02 -4.95
C ASN A 245 0.43 2.69 -4.72
N GLY A 246 0.13 1.42 -4.54
CA GLY A 246 -1.18 0.90 -4.20
C GLY A 246 -1.24 -0.63 -4.35
N TYR A 247 -1.95 -1.29 -3.44
CA TYR A 247 -2.17 -2.73 -3.38
C TYR A 247 -0.99 -3.59 -2.90
N GLU A 248 0.23 -3.04 -2.77
CA GLU A 248 1.39 -3.75 -2.23
C GLU A 248 1.19 -4.22 -0.79
N ASP A 249 0.55 -3.40 0.04
CA ASP A 249 0.23 -3.66 1.43
C ASP A 249 -0.87 -4.73 1.55
N VAL A 250 -1.90 -4.64 0.72
CA VAL A 250 -2.97 -5.64 0.64
C VAL A 250 -2.43 -6.99 0.17
N ASP A 251 -1.55 -7.02 -0.83
CA ASP A 251 -0.85 -8.23 -1.29
C ASP A 251 -0.01 -8.85 -0.16
N LEU A 252 0.77 -8.03 0.55
CA LEU A 252 1.56 -8.46 1.70
C LEU A 252 0.67 -9.09 2.77
N TYR A 253 -0.37 -8.39 3.21
CA TYR A 253 -1.25 -8.90 4.26
C TYR A 253 -2.06 -10.11 3.81
N PHE A 254 -2.45 -10.20 2.53
CA PHE A 254 -3.02 -11.43 2.00
C PHE A 254 -2.07 -12.62 2.14
N ARG A 255 -0.80 -12.47 1.75
CA ARG A 255 0.22 -13.51 1.91
C ARG A 255 0.46 -13.85 3.38
N ILE A 256 0.56 -12.84 4.24
CA ILE A 256 0.72 -13.02 5.69
C ILE A 256 -0.41 -13.87 6.27
N PHE A 257 -1.68 -13.51 6.01
CA PHE A 257 -2.82 -14.20 6.62
C PHE A 257 -3.06 -15.60 6.05
N TYR A 258 -2.87 -15.80 4.75
CA TYR A 258 -3.32 -17.03 4.08
C TYR A 258 -2.22 -17.99 3.65
N GLN A 259 -0.98 -17.51 3.50
CA GLN A 259 0.16 -18.34 3.09
C GLN A 259 1.13 -18.57 4.25
N ILE A 260 1.56 -17.50 4.91
CA ILE A 260 2.61 -17.55 5.94
C ILE A 260 2.03 -17.96 7.30
N LYS A 261 0.88 -17.41 7.67
CA LYS A 261 0.15 -17.66 8.93
C LYS A 261 1.02 -17.47 10.19
N PRO A 262 1.61 -16.27 10.39
CA PRO A 262 2.43 -16.00 11.55
C PRO A 262 1.60 -15.85 12.84
N ARG A 263 2.29 -15.75 13.97
CA ARG A 263 1.67 -15.34 15.24
C ARG A 263 1.37 -13.83 15.22
N PHE A 264 0.12 -13.49 15.44
CA PHE A 264 -0.35 -12.10 15.52
C PHE A 264 -0.46 -11.64 16.98
N GLY A 265 -0.34 -10.33 17.18
CA GLY A 265 -0.55 -9.67 18.45
C GLY A 265 -1.05 -8.26 18.24
N GLU A 266 -1.56 -7.69 19.32
CA GLU A 266 -2.08 -6.33 19.34
C GLU A 266 -1.41 -5.56 20.47
N ILE A 267 -1.12 -4.29 20.23
CA ILE A 267 -0.57 -3.37 21.21
C ILE A 267 -1.51 -2.19 21.40
N ASN A 268 -1.49 -1.57 22.58
CA ASN A 268 -2.26 -0.36 22.84
C ASN A 268 -1.40 0.91 22.66
N TYR A 269 -0.75 1.01 21.49
CA TYR A 269 -0.05 2.22 21.04
C TYR A 269 -0.92 2.95 20.02
N LYS A 270 -1.20 4.24 20.27
CA LYS A 270 -2.03 5.07 19.39
C LYS A 270 -1.17 6.02 18.59
N ILE A 271 -1.47 6.10 17.30
CA ILE A 271 -0.91 7.06 16.35
C ILE A 271 -2.01 7.47 15.38
N GLY A 272 -1.98 8.71 14.88
CA GLY A 272 -2.90 9.21 13.87
C GLY A 272 -2.24 9.32 12.51
N ASP A 273 -3.03 9.58 11.47
CA ASP A 273 -2.58 9.72 10.08
C ASP A 273 -3.30 10.89 9.40
N ILE A 274 -2.58 11.64 8.55
CA ILE A 274 -3.13 12.77 7.77
C ILE A 274 -3.83 12.27 6.49
N ILE A 275 -3.52 11.04 6.07
CA ILE A 275 -3.96 10.37 4.84
C ILE A 275 -3.59 11.16 3.57
N ARG A 276 -2.67 10.61 2.78
CA ARG A 276 -2.24 11.18 1.49
C ARG A 276 -1.72 12.62 1.65
N GLY A 277 -0.96 12.88 2.71
CA GLY A 277 -0.22 14.14 2.88
C GLY A 277 0.91 14.27 1.86
N SER A 278 1.55 13.14 1.52
CA SER A 278 2.75 13.08 0.67
C SER A 278 2.52 12.51 -0.75
N LEU A 279 1.28 12.12 -1.09
CA LEU A 279 0.94 11.47 -2.37
C LEU A 279 0.01 12.32 -3.26
N GLU A 280 0.13 12.15 -4.59
CA GLU A 280 -0.66 12.84 -5.61
C GLU A 280 -2.17 12.54 -5.47
N ARG A 281 -2.99 13.59 -5.57
CA ARG A 281 -4.45 13.54 -5.37
C ARG A 281 -5.24 13.61 -6.67
N ASP A 282 -4.55 13.73 -7.81
CA ASP A 282 -5.18 13.76 -9.12
C ASP A 282 -5.99 12.50 -9.42
N LEU A 283 -7.23 12.68 -9.89
CA LEU A 283 -8.17 11.60 -10.14
C LEU A 283 -7.74 10.71 -11.31
N ALA A 284 -7.23 11.28 -12.40
CA ALA A 284 -6.85 10.52 -13.59
C ALA A 284 -5.63 9.63 -13.30
N ILE A 285 -4.63 10.17 -12.61
CA ILE A 285 -3.46 9.40 -12.17
C ILE A 285 -3.88 8.28 -11.22
N ASN A 286 -4.68 8.59 -10.20
CA ASN A 286 -5.18 7.58 -9.25
C ASN A 286 -6.00 6.48 -9.94
N PHE A 287 -6.76 6.84 -10.97
CA PHE A 287 -7.54 5.88 -11.76
C PHE A 287 -6.64 4.92 -12.54
N LYS A 288 -5.63 5.44 -13.25
CA LYS A 288 -4.64 4.64 -13.97
C LYS A 288 -3.88 3.71 -13.01
N ASN A 289 -3.37 4.24 -11.89
CA ASN A 289 -2.75 3.45 -10.82
C ASN A 289 -3.65 2.32 -10.34
N GLY A 290 -4.91 2.64 -10.04
CA GLY A 290 -5.88 1.68 -9.53
C GLY A 290 -6.11 0.51 -10.47
N ILE A 291 -6.31 0.77 -11.77
CA ILE A 291 -6.53 -0.30 -12.76
C ILE A 291 -5.29 -1.15 -12.96
N ILE A 292 -4.10 -0.54 -13.07
CA ILE A 292 -2.84 -1.26 -13.26
C ILE A 292 -2.55 -2.19 -12.06
N ASN A 293 -2.60 -1.66 -10.85
CA ASN A 293 -2.34 -2.44 -9.63
C ASN A 293 -3.39 -3.53 -9.43
N LEU A 294 -4.67 -3.22 -9.67
CA LEU A 294 -5.73 -4.21 -9.55
C LEU A 294 -5.62 -5.33 -10.58
N SER A 295 -5.18 -5.02 -11.80
CA SER A 295 -4.90 -6.02 -12.85
C SER A 295 -3.81 -6.98 -12.40
N TYR A 296 -2.69 -6.44 -11.89
CA TYR A 296 -1.60 -7.27 -11.38
C TYR A 296 -2.00 -8.10 -10.16
N PHE A 297 -2.74 -7.51 -9.22
CA PHE A 297 -3.28 -8.24 -8.07
C PHE A 297 -4.14 -9.43 -8.53
N ASN A 298 -5.02 -9.23 -9.51
CA ASN A 298 -5.85 -10.30 -10.05
C ASN A 298 -5.04 -11.40 -10.73
N TYR A 299 -4.01 -11.04 -11.48
CA TYR A 299 -3.07 -11.99 -12.08
C TYR A 299 -2.42 -12.87 -11.00
N LYS A 300 -1.81 -12.27 -9.96
CA LYS A 300 -1.21 -13.03 -8.85
C LYS A 300 -2.26 -13.88 -8.13
N PHE A 301 -3.37 -13.28 -7.75
CA PHE A 301 -4.40 -13.94 -6.95
C PHE A 301 -5.00 -15.16 -7.67
N TYR A 302 -5.19 -15.08 -8.99
CA TYR A 302 -5.65 -16.23 -9.78
C TYR A 302 -4.62 -17.36 -9.80
N THR A 303 -3.32 -17.04 -9.89
CA THR A 303 -2.26 -18.08 -9.80
C THR A 303 -2.15 -18.70 -8.41
N LEU A 304 -2.46 -17.95 -7.36
CA LEU A 304 -2.42 -18.43 -5.97
C LEU A 304 -3.62 -19.29 -5.55
N LEU A 305 -4.72 -19.24 -6.31
CA LEU A 305 -5.92 -20.06 -6.08
C LEU A 305 -5.92 -21.38 -6.86
N LYS A 306 -4.94 -21.60 -7.75
CA LYS A 306 -4.72 -22.87 -8.45
C LYS A 306 -3.80 -23.77 -7.63
#